data_AF-A0A9D8H6W5-F1
#
_entry.id   AF-A0A9D8H6W5-F1
#
_cell.length_a   1.000
_cell.length_b   1.000
_cell.length_c   1.000
_cell.angle_alpha   90.00
_cell.angle_beta   90.00
_cell.angle_gamma   90.00
#
_symmetry.space_group_name_H-M   'P 1'
#
loop_
_entity.id
_entity.type
_entity.pdbx_description
1 polymer ?
#
loop_
_entity_poly.entity_id
_entity_poly.type
_entity_poly.pdbx_seq_one_letter_code
_entity_poly.pdbx_strand_id
1 'polypeptide(L)'
;GAPQREALAGLQRRVPAGEVAALCGLIERSRRFGSPLAEQLSDQATSLRAAQRRRTEEHAARAAPKIQLAVALLLVPSVLLMIAAGLLANMDRFLAGL
;
A
#
# COMPACT_ATOMS: atom_id res chain seq x y z
N GLY A 1 -40.96 -10.12 -5.47
CA GLY A 1 -39.55 -9.79 -5.13
C GLY A 1 -38.98 -10.91 -4.29
N ALA A 2 -37.66 -11.11 -4.32
CA ALA A 2 -37.01 -12.19 -3.56
C ALA A 2 -36.97 -11.87 -2.03
N PRO A 3 -36.99 -12.89 -1.15
CA PRO A 3 -36.73 -12.72 0.27
C PRO A 3 -35.37 -12.06 0.53
N GLN A 4 -35.29 -11.16 1.50
CA GLN A 4 -34.05 -10.40 1.76
C GLN A 4 -32.84 -11.31 2.07
N ARG A 5 -33.02 -12.41 2.81
CA ARG A 5 -31.96 -13.39 3.09
C ARG A 5 -31.37 -13.98 1.81
N GLU A 6 -32.23 -14.24 0.82
CA GLU A 6 -31.86 -14.78 -0.48
C GLU A 6 -31.16 -13.72 -1.35
N ALA A 7 -31.61 -12.47 -1.27
CA ALA A 7 -30.94 -11.32 -1.91
C ALA A 7 -29.53 -11.06 -1.32
N LEU A 8 -29.35 -11.15 0.01
CA LEU A 8 -28.04 -11.02 0.67
C LEU A 8 -27.11 -12.20 0.35
N ALA A 9 -27.64 -13.42 0.25
CA ALA A 9 -26.88 -14.57 -0.24
C ALA A 9 -26.50 -14.44 -1.73
N GLY A 10 -27.39 -13.86 -2.54
CA GLY A 10 -27.10 -13.49 -3.94
C GLY A 10 -26.02 -12.42 -4.06
N LEU A 11 -26.01 -11.43 -3.16
CA LEU A 11 -24.99 -10.38 -3.11
C LEU A 11 -23.60 -10.95 -2.78
N GLN A 12 -23.50 -11.80 -1.75
CA GLN A 12 -22.24 -12.44 -1.36
C GLN A 12 -21.68 -13.36 -2.47
N ARG A 13 -22.55 -14.10 -3.19
CA ARG A 13 -22.12 -14.92 -4.34
C ARG A 13 -21.60 -14.08 -5.51
N ARG A 14 -22.16 -12.89 -5.74
CA ARG A 14 -21.74 -11.95 -6.79
C ARG A 14 -20.50 -11.15 -6.43
N VAL A 15 -20.28 -10.89 -5.14
CA VAL A 15 -19.15 -10.10 -4.64
C VAL A 15 -18.52 -10.85 -3.45
N PRO A 16 -17.57 -11.77 -3.72
CA PRO A 16 -16.91 -12.60 -2.70
C PRO A 16 -15.84 -11.81 -1.93
N ALA A 17 -16.21 -10.65 -1.39
CA ALA A 17 -15.38 -9.81 -0.54
C ALA A 17 -15.75 -10.01 0.95
N GLY A 18 -14.76 -10.14 1.82
CA GLY A 18 -14.99 -10.34 3.26
C GLY A 18 -15.75 -9.17 3.90
N GLU A 19 -15.52 -7.96 3.40
CA GLU A 19 -16.21 -6.73 3.76
C GLU A 19 -17.72 -6.80 3.45
N VAL A 20 -18.09 -7.41 2.32
CA VAL A 20 -19.49 -7.61 1.90
C VAL A 20 -20.16 -8.72 2.70
N ALA A 21 -19.44 -9.79 3.01
CA ALA A 21 -19.92 -10.84 3.91
C ALA A 21 -20.20 -10.28 5.32
N ALA A 22 -19.27 -9.47 5.86
CA ALA A 22 -19.44 -8.77 7.14
C ALA A 22 -20.64 -7.81 7.12
N LEU A 23 -20.81 -7.02 6.05
CA LEU A 23 -21.97 -6.13 5.84
C LEU A 23 -23.30 -6.91 5.88
N CYS A 24 -23.38 -8.01 5.13
CA CYS A 24 -24.57 -8.88 5.13
C CYS A 24 -24.84 -9.47 6.52
N GLY A 25 -23.78 -9.86 7.24
CA GLY A 25 -23.87 -10.36 8.62
C GLY A 25 -24.41 -9.33 9.61
N LEU A 26 -24.03 -8.05 9.49
CA LEU A 26 -24.58 -6.97 10.32
C LEU A 26 -26.08 -6.74 10.05
N ILE A 27 -26.49 -6.74 8.78
CA ILE A 27 -27.90 -6.58 8.39
C ILE A 27 -28.75 -7.74 8.94
N GLU A 28 -28.29 -8.98 8.77
CA GLU A 28 -29.00 -10.17 9.29
C GLU A 28 -29.05 -10.18 10.83
N ARG A 29 -27.95 -9.81 11.51
CA ARG A 29 -27.89 -9.72 12.98
C ARG A 29 -28.86 -8.66 13.51
N SER A 30 -28.86 -7.46 12.94
CA SER A 30 -29.79 -6.40 13.35
C SER A 30 -31.24 -6.84 13.13
N ARG A 31 -31.54 -7.48 11.99
CA ARG A 31 -32.88 -8.01 11.69
C ARG A 31 -33.35 -9.18 12.55
N ARG A 32 -32.44 -9.89 13.21
CA ARG A 32 -32.75 -11.03 14.10
C ARG A 32 -32.78 -10.65 15.59
N PHE A 33 -32.00 -9.64 16.00
CA PHE A 33 -31.79 -9.30 17.42
C PHE A 33 -32.05 -7.83 17.77
N GLY A 34 -32.43 -6.98 16.81
CA GLY A 34 -32.72 -5.56 17.04
C GLY A 34 -31.49 -4.68 17.28
N SER A 35 -30.27 -5.14 16.94
CA SER A 35 -29.04 -4.34 17.16
C SER A 35 -29.04 -3.05 16.33
N PRO A 36 -28.39 -1.96 16.82
CA PRO A 36 -28.43 -0.65 16.17
C PRO A 36 -27.68 -0.66 14.83
N LEU A 37 -28.42 -0.90 13.74
CA LEU A 37 -27.86 -1.08 12.41
C LEU A 37 -27.08 0.15 11.93
N ALA A 38 -27.63 1.35 12.16
CA ALA A 38 -27.02 2.60 11.69
C ALA A 38 -25.64 2.85 12.32
N GLU A 39 -25.51 2.60 13.62
CA GLU A 39 -24.25 2.69 14.37
C GLU A 39 -23.25 1.64 13.87
N GLN A 40 -23.66 0.37 13.81
CA GLN A 40 -22.80 -0.74 13.36
C GLN A 40 -22.32 -0.56 11.91
N LEU A 41 -23.15 -0.02 11.01
CA LEU A 41 -22.75 0.31 9.65
C LEU A 41 -21.83 1.54 9.57
N SER A 42 -22.04 2.54 10.44
CA SER A 42 -21.16 3.70 10.55
C SER A 42 -19.76 3.31 11.01
N ASP A 43 -19.66 2.45 12.03
CA ASP A 43 -18.40 1.90 12.54
C ASP A 43 -17.71 1.01 11.51
N GLN A 44 -18.48 0.16 10.80
CA GLN A 44 -17.94 -0.64 9.70
C GLN A 44 -17.40 0.28 8.58
N ALA A 45 -18.16 1.28 8.14
CA ALA A 45 -17.70 2.22 7.11
C ALA A 45 -16.46 3.01 7.55
N THR A 46 -16.38 3.40 8.82
CA THR A 46 -15.24 4.13 9.39
C THR A 46 -14.00 3.26 9.48
N SER A 47 -14.12 2.02 9.96
CA SER A 47 -13.01 1.06 10.00
C SER A 47 -12.50 0.69 8.60
N LEU A 48 -13.39 0.52 7.62
CA LEU A 48 -13.02 0.27 6.21
C LEU A 48 -12.25 1.45 5.59
N ARG A 49 -12.72 2.70 5.80
CA ARG A 49 -11.99 3.90 5.36
C ARG A 49 -10.62 4.01 6.02
N ALA A 50 -10.51 3.71 7.31
CA ALA A 50 -9.24 3.72 8.03
C ALA A 50 -8.29 2.61 7.55
N ALA A 51 -8.79 1.41 7.25
CA ALA A 51 -8.00 0.32 6.68
C ALA A 51 -7.48 0.66 5.28
N GLN A 52 -8.31 1.30 4.44
CA GLN A 52 -7.90 1.74 3.11
C GLN A 52 -6.83 2.84 3.14
N ARG A 53 -6.92 3.77 4.10
CA ARG A 53 -5.85 4.77 4.34
C ARG A 53 -4.54 4.10 4.72
N ARG A 54 -4.55 3.19 5.71
CA ARG A 54 -3.36 2.42 6.11
C ARG A 54 -2.71 1.67 4.95
N ARG A 55 -3.49 0.98 4.11
CA ARG A 55 -2.96 0.30 2.90
C ARG A 55 -2.23 1.28 1.97
N THR A 56 -2.78 2.48 1.77
CA THR A 56 -2.17 3.53 0.95
C THR A 56 -0.89 4.07 1.61
N GLU A 57 -0.93 4.34 2.91
CA GLU A 57 0.22 4.81 3.72
C GLU A 57 1.35 3.78 3.75
N GLU A 58 1.05 2.49 3.91
CA GLU A 58 2.00 1.39 3.82
C GLU A 58 2.64 1.28 2.42
N HIS A 59 1.86 1.47 1.35
CA HIS A 59 2.38 1.47 -0.01
C HIS A 59 3.30 2.68 -0.26
N ALA A 60 2.95 3.86 0.26
CA ALA A 60 3.79 5.05 0.20
C ALA A 60 5.07 4.89 1.03
N ALA A 61 5.00 4.35 2.25
CA ALA A 61 6.16 4.10 3.11
C ALA A 61 7.18 3.15 2.46
N ARG A 62 6.72 2.16 1.69
CA ARG A 62 7.58 1.25 0.89
C ARG A 62 8.32 1.94 -0.27
N ALA A 63 8.00 3.19 -0.61
CA ALA A 63 8.73 3.96 -1.62
C ALA A 63 10.04 4.55 -1.08
N ALA A 64 10.09 5.00 0.17
CA ALA A 64 11.27 5.68 0.73
C ALA A 64 12.55 4.80 0.69
N PRO A 65 12.54 3.52 1.11
CA PRO A 65 13.71 2.65 0.98
C PRO A 65 14.15 2.42 -0.47
N LYS A 66 13.20 2.35 -1.42
CA LYS A 66 13.51 2.19 -2.85
C LYS A 66 14.20 3.42 -3.43
N ILE A 67 13.73 4.61 -3.05
CA ILE A 67 14.35 5.89 -3.44
C ILE A 67 15.76 5.98 -2.86
N GLN A 68 15.94 5.67 -1.58
CA GLN A 68 17.25 5.73 -0.93
C GLN A 68 18.25 4.73 -1.53
N LEU A 69 17.80 3.51 -1.87
CA LEU A 69 18.62 2.53 -2.59
C LEU A 69 19.03 3.02 -3.98
N ALA A 70 18.10 3.60 -4.76
CA ALA A 70 18.39 4.15 -6.08
C ALA A 70 19.40 5.33 -6.01
N VAL A 71 19.24 6.22 -5.02
CA VAL A 71 20.16 7.34 -4.78
C VAL A 71 21.56 6.83 -4.41
N ALA A 72 21.66 5.87 -3.48
CA ALA A 72 22.95 5.30 -3.07
C ALA A 72 23.65 4.58 -4.24
N LEU A 73 22.91 3.76 -5.00
CA LEU A 73 23.43 3.01 -6.15
C LEU A 73 23.88 3.92 -7.30
N LEU A 74 23.35 5.15 -7.41
CA LEU A 74 23.76 6.13 -8.42
C LEU A 74 24.91 7.04 -7.95
N LEU A 75 24.89 7.49 -6.69
CA LEU A 75 25.92 8.37 -6.13
C LEU A 75 27.28 7.68 -6.01
N VAL A 76 27.33 6.46 -5.47
CA VAL A 76 28.59 5.72 -5.24
C VAL A 76 29.41 5.55 -6.52
N PRO A 77 28.88 5.01 -7.65
CA PRO A 77 29.66 4.91 -8.88
C PRO A 77 29.94 6.28 -9.50
N SER A 78 29.05 7.28 -9.37
CA SER A 78 29.32 8.63 -9.88
C SER A 78 30.53 9.29 -9.21
N VAL A 79 30.65 9.15 -7.88
CA VAL A 79 31.82 9.64 -7.12
C VAL A 79 33.06 8.82 -7.47
N LEU A 80 32.95 7.50 -7.61
CA LEU A 80 34.06 6.64 -8.02
C LEU A 80 34.61 7.02 -9.41
N LEU A 81 33.72 7.27 -10.37
CA LEU A 81 34.07 7.72 -11.72
C LEU A 81 34.72 9.12 -11.70
N MET A 82 34.23 10.03 -10.85
CA MET A 82 34.83 11.37 -10.70
C MET A 82 36.27 11.29 -10.16
N ILE A 83 36.51 10.43 -9.15
CA ILE A 83 37.85 10.18 -8.60
C ILE A 83 38.75 9.52 -9.65
N ALA A 84 38.25 8.49 -10.34
CA ALA A 84 39.00 7.80 -11.39
C ALA A 84 39.40 8.76 -12.53
N ALA A 85 38.48 9.59 -13.02
CA ALA A 85 38.77 10.59 -14.04
C ALA A 85 39.85 11.59 -13.59
N GLY A 86 39.79 12.06 -12.34
CA GLY A 86 40.82 12.93 -11.77
C GLY A 86 42.18 12.26 -11.63
N LEU A 87 42.21 10.95 -11.33
CA LEU A 87 43.45 10.17 -11.27
C LEU A 87 44.06 9.98 -12.67
N LEU A 88 43.27 9.54 -13.66
CA LEU A 88 43.73 9.39 -15.04
C LEU A 88 44.27 10.72 -15.61
N ALA A 89 43.56 11.84 -15.37
CA ALA A 89 43.98 13.15 -15.87
C ALA A 89 45.29 13.69 -15.28
N ASN A 90 45.78 13.13 -14.17
CA ASN A 90 47.08 13.48 -13.59
C ASN A 90 48.18 12.42 -13.84
N MET A 91 47.82 11.26 -14.40
CA MET A 91 48.76 10.16 -14.67
C MET A 91 49.89 10.58 -15.63
N ASP A 92 49.56 11.37 -16.65
CA ASP A 92 50.54 11.87 -17.63
C ASP A 92 51.63 12.75 -17.00
N ARG A 93 51.28 13.55 -15.98
CA ARG A 93 52.26 14.36 -15.22
C ARG A 93 53.19 13.51 -14.36
N PHE A 94 52.72 12.35 -13.90
CA PHE A 94 53.52 11.43 -13.11
C PHE A 94 54.51 10.64 -13.99
N LEU A 95 54.08 10.27 -15.20
CA LEU A 95 54.93 9.58 -16.18
C LEU A 95 55.92 10.51 -16.90
N ALA A 96 55.59 11.78 -17.11
CA ALA A 96 56.49 12.76 -17.71
C ALA A 96 57.54 13.36 -16.75
N GLY A 97 57.48 13.00 -15.46
CA GLY A 97 58.39 13.48 -14.42
C GLY A 97 59.43 12.46 -13.94
N LEU A 98 59.58 11.34 -14.65
CA LEU A 98 60.43 10.19 -14.29
C LEU A 98 61.36 9.82 -15.46
#